data_AF-A0A6G1CBD3-F1
#
_entry.id   AF-A0A6G1CBD3-F1
#
_cell.length_a   1.000
_cell.length_b   1.000
_cell.length_c   1.000
_cell.angle_alpha   90.00
_cell.angle_beta   90.00
_cell.angle_gamma   90.00
#
_symmetry.space_group_name_H-M   'P 1'
#
loop_
_entity.id
_entity.type
_entity.pdbx_description
1 polymer ?
#
loop_
_entity_poly.entity_id
_entity_poly.type
_entity_poly.pdbx_seq_one_letter_code
_entity_poly.pdbx_strand_id
1 'polypeptide(L)'
;MYLEQYGGSSDVWLTKVLFRMRLFYNDLYLKVAQADFRNFQRICRLEWTTLERWHSENNFQTHGVTQKNALRAYFLAAANIFEPDRAEERLVWARTAMLAQAFSWPLQRNDYIDIMREDLH
;
A
#
# COMPACT_ATOMS: atom_id res chain seq x y z
N MET A 1 8.32 2.07 11.39
CA MET A 1 9.55 1.25 11.52
C MET A 1 10.82 2.10 11.53
N TYR A 2 11.39 2.57 10.41
CA TYR A 2 12.65 3.36 10.48
C TYR A 2 12.47 4.78 11.07
N LEU A 3 11.41 5.48 10.69
CA LEU A 3 11.05 6.81 11.23
C LEU A 3 10.87 6.85 12.75
N GLU A 4 10.57 5.70 13.38
CA GLU A 4 10.40 5.56 14.83
C GLU A 4 11.70 5.14 15.54
N GLN A 5 12.69 4.69 14.78
CA GLN A 5 13.99 4.18 15.27
C GLN A 5 15.12 5.19 15.09
N TYR A 6 14.99 6.09 14.11
CA TYR A 6 16.01 7.11 13.84
C TYR A 6 16.12 8.10 15.01
N GLY A 7 17.26 8.10 15.70
CA GLY A 7 17.46 8.85 16.95
C GLY A 7 17.69 10.36 16.77
N GLY A 8 17.67 10.87 15.54
CA GLY A 8 17.91 12.29 15.28
C GLY A 8 19.27 12.71 15.81
N SER A 9 19.34 13.84 16.52
CA SER A 9 20.59 14.35 17.12
C SER A 9 21.07 13.58 18.35
N SER A 10 20.30 12.59 18.84
CA SER A 10 20.64 11.82 20.04
C SER A 10 21.59 10.66 19.78
N ASP A 11 21.78 10.25 18.52
CA ASP A 11 22.66 9.14 18.16
C ASP A 11 24.15 9.53 18.33
N VAL A 12 24.91 8.65 19.01
CA VAL A 12 26.32 8.86 19.34
C VAL A 12 27.17 7.70 18.80
N TRP A 13 28.31 8.03 18.21
CA TRP A 13 29.28 7.08 17.71
C TRP A 13 30.38 6.82 18.73
N LEU A 14 30.70 5.55 18.94
CA LEU A 14 31.81 5.11 19.77
C LEU A 14 33.03 4.83 18.90
N THR A 15 34.10 5.57 19.13
CA THR A 15 35.42 5.33 18.51
C THR A 15 36.48 5.27 19.61
N LYS A 16 37.66 5.89 19.44
CA LYS A 16 38.56 6.21 20.56
C LYS A 16 37.94 7.21 21.54
N VAL A 17 37.03 8.05 21.06
CA VAL A 17 36.25 9.02 21.84
C VAL A 17 34.78 8.98 21.42
N LEU A 18 33.89 9.48 22.29
CA LEU A 18 32.49 9.74 21.92
C LEU A 18 32.42 10.86 20.90
N PHE A 19 31.77 10.61 19.77
CA PHE A 19 31.63 11.58 18.68
C PHE A 19 30.21 11.62 18.14
N ARG A 20 29.77 12.79 17.66
CA ARG A 20 28.45 13.00 17.05
C ARG A 20 28.55 13.40 15.59
N MET A 21 27.92 12.62 14.72
CA MET A 21 27.89 12.85 13.28
C MET A 21 26.72 13.75 12.85
N ARG A 22 26.83 15.06 13.07
CA ARG A 22 25.73 16.03 12.85
C ARG A 22 25.20 16.11 11.41
N LEU A 23 26.02 15.73 10.41
CA LEU A 23 25.59 15.70 9.01
C LEU A 23 24.63 14.55 8.69
N PHE A 24 24.70 13.46 9.45
CA PHE A 24 23.90 12.24 9.24
C PHE A 24 22.77 12.10 10.27
N TYR A 25 23.00 12.60 11.48
CA TYR A 25 22.12 12.46 12.64
C TYR A 25 21.63 13.84 13.09
N ASN A 26 20.42 14.21 12.64
CA ASN A 26 19.85 15.52 12.89
C ASN A 26 18.32 15.46 12.98
N ASP A 27 17.77 16.20 13.94
CA ASP A 27 16.32 16.34 14.16
C ASP A 27 15.62 16.97 12.96
N LEU A 28 16.32 17.77 12.14
CA LEU A 28 15.75 18.35 10.92
C LEU A 28 15.28 17.26 9.96
N TYR A 29 16.13 16.25 9.69
CA TYR A 29 15.77 15.14 8.81
C TYR A 29 14.59 14.34 9.37
N LEU A 30 14.59 14.08 10.68
CA LEU A 30 13.48 13.40 11.33
C LEU A 30 12.16 14.17 11.18
N LYS A 31 12.17 15.48 11.45
CA LYS A 31 10.97 16.33 11.35
C LYS A 31 10.44 16.41 9.93
N VAL A 32 11.32 16.59 8.94
CA VAL A 32 10.95 16.64 7.52
C VAL A 32 10.38 15.30 7.07
N ALA A 33 11.06 14.19 7.35
CA ALA A 33 10.59 12.86 6.95
C ALA A 33 9.25 12.49 7.60
N GLN A 34 9.02 12.87 8.86
CA GLN A 34 7.72 12.71 9.51
C GLN A 34 6.61 13.56 8.85
N ALA A 35 6.92 14.80 8.50
CA ALA A 35 5.95 15.68 7.83
C ALA A 35 5.60 15.16 6.44
N ASP A 36 6.60 14.74 5.68
CA ASP A 36 6.43 14.15 4.34
C ASP A 36 5.59 12.88 4.39
N PHE A 37 5.92 11.95 5.29
CA PHE A 37 5.16 10.71 5.47
C PHE A 37 3.69 10.98 5.86
N ARG A 38 3.44 11.94 6.77
CA ARG A 38 2.07 12.33 7.13
C ARG A 38 1.30 12.91 5.94
N ASN A 39 1.95 13.73 5.12
CA ASN A 39 1.33 14.29 3.91
C ASN A 39 1.01 13.18 2.90
N PHE A 40 1.94 12.26 2.66
CA PHE A 40 1.70 11.10 1.80
C PHE A 40 0.54 10.24 2.30
N GLN A 41 0.49 9.91 3.61
CA GLN A 41 -0.63 9.18 4.19
C GLN A 41 -1.97 9.90 3.99
N ARG A 42 -2.00 11.23 4.10
CA ARG A 42 -3.21 12.03 3.86
C ARG A 42 -3.69 11.89 2.41
N ILE A 43 -2.77 11.95 1.44
CA ILE A 43 -3.06 11.74 0.02
C ILE A 43 -3.62 10.33 -0.19
N CYS A 44 -2.97 9.31 0.37
CA CYS A 44 -3.42 7.93 0.22
C CYS A 44 -4.85 7.68 0.72
N ARG A 45 -5.25 8.36 1.81
CA ARG A 45 -6.62 8.27 2.33
C ARG A 45 -7.65 8.86 1.36
N LEU A 46 -7.35 10.00 0.73
CA LEU A 46 -8.23 10.63 -0.26
C LEU A 46 -8.36 9.78 -1.53
N GLU A 47 -7.25 9.24 -2.01
CA GLU A 47 -7.23 8.28 -3.12
C GLU A 47 -8.02 7.01 -2.79
N TRP A 48 -7.84 6.45 -1.60
CA TRP A 48 -8.59 5.28 -1.14
C TRP A 48 -10.10 5.54 -1.09
N THR A 49 -10.56 6.67 -0.54
CA THR A 49 -11.99 7.03 -0.53
C THR A 49 -12.55 7.10 -1.95
N THR A 50 -11.76 7.59 -2.91
CA THR A 50 -12.17 7.66 -4.31
C THR A 50 -12.27 6.25 -4.93
N LEU A 51 -11.31 5.38 -4.63
CA LEU A 51 -11.28 4.00 -5.09
C LEU A 51 -12.39 3.14 -4.47
N GLU A 52 -12.71 3.37 -3.19
CA GLU A 52 -13.79 2.69 -2.46
C GLU A 52 -15.17 3.05 -3.04
N ARG A 53 -15.36 4.33 -3.41
CA ARG A 53 -16.57 4.76 -4.11
C ARG A 53 -16.69 4.04 -5.47
N TRP A 54 -15.62 4.05 -6.26
CA TRP A 54 -15.58 3.35 -7.54
C TRP A 54 -15.82 1.84 -7.39
N HIS A 55 -15.26 1.21 -6.35
CA HIS A 55 -15.48 -0.20 -6.02
C HIS A 55 -16.97 -0.50 -5.80
N SER A 56 -17.64 0.36 -5.02
CA SER A 56 -19.05 0.21 -4.67
C SER A 56 -19.97 0.48 -5.86
N GLU A 57 -19.72 1.55 -6.63
CA GLU A 57 -20.50 1.94 -7.81
C GLU A 57 -20.52 0.85 -8.90
N ASN A 58 -19.45 0.06 -9.01
CA ASN A 58 -19.32 -1.01 -10.00
C ASN A 58 -19.67 -2.40 -9.44
N ASN A 59 -20.20 -2.49 -8.21
CA ASN A 59 -20.60 -3.75 -7.57
C ASN A 59 -19.50 -4.82 -7.55
N PHE A 60 -18.22 -4.44 -7.44
CA PHE A 60 -17.08 -5.37 -7.50
C PHE A 60 -17.15 -6.53 -6.49
N GLN A 61 -17.88 -6.33 -5.38
CA GLN A 61 -18.16 -7.36 -4.40
C GLN A 61 -18.91 -8.58 -4.96
N THR A 62 -19.82 -8.39 -5.93
CA THR A 62 -20.53 -9.50 -6.59
C THR A 62 -19.61 -10.33 -7.49
N HIS A 63 -18.51 -9.72 -7.95
CA HIS A 63 -17.46 -10.32 -8.77
C HIS A 63 -16.27 -10.82 -7.92
N GLY A 64 -16.46 -11.07 -6.63
CA GLY A 64 -15.44 -11.67 -5.76
C GLY A 64 -14.33 -10.71 -5.30
N VAL A 65 -14.38 -9.43 -5.68
CA VAL A 65 -13.43 -8.42 -5.21
C VAL A 65 -13.97 -7.80 -3.93
N THR A 66 -13.51 -8.31 -2.79
CA THR A 66 -13.87 -7.75 -1.47
C THR A 66 -13.20 -6.39 -1.24
N GLN A 67 -13.77 -5.56 -0.35
CA GLN A 67 -13.15 -4.30 0.07
C GLN A 67 -11.73 -4.52 0.62
N LYS A 68 -11.49 -5.63 1.33
CA LYS A 68 -10.16 -6.02 1.81
C LYS A 68 -9.17 -6.25 0.66
N ASN A 69 -9.61 -6.92 -0.41
CA ASN A 69 -8.75 -7.17 -1.57
C ASN A 69 -8.47 -5.88 -2.35
N ALA A 70 -9.48 -5.03 -2.51
CA ALA A 70 -9.31 -3.70 -3.09
C ALA A 70 -8.31 -2.85 -2.28
N LEU A 71 -8.44 -2.83 -0.94
CA LEU A 71 -7.52 -2.13 -0.06
C LEU A 71 -6.11 -2.70 -0.16
N ARG A 72 -5.97 -4.03 -0.24
CA ARG A 72 -4.67 -4.68 -0.43
C ARG A 72 -4.03 -4.31 -1.77
N ALA A 73 -4.80 -4.29 -2.86
CA ALA A 73 -4.32 -3.89 -4.18
C ALA A 73 -3.80 -2.45 -4.17
N TYR A 74 -4.59 -1.53 -3.59
CA TYR A 74 -4.19 -0.13 -3.44
C TYR A 74 -2.98 0.05 -2.51
N PHE A 75 -2.96 -0.64 -1.37
CA PHE A 75 -1.84 -0.60 -0.44
C PHE A 75 -0.54 -1.05 -1.11
N LEU A 76 -0.57 -2.13 -1.89
CA LEU A 76 0.61 -2.61 -2.62
C LEU A 76 1.08 -1.59 -3.65
N ALA A 77 0.18 -0.96 -4.40
CA ALA A 77 0.53 0.09 -5.34
C ALA A 77 1.16 1.31 -4.61
N ALA A 78 0.52 1.78 -3.54
CA ALA A 78 0.99 2.94 -2.78
C ALA A 78 2.29 2.70 -1.99
N ALA A 79 2.56 1.47 -1.57
CA ALA A 79 3.82 1.12 -0.93
C ALA A 79 5.01 1.14 -1.91
N ASN A 80 4.77 0.96 -3.21
CA ASN A 80 5.81 0.92 -4.24
C ASN A 80 5.94 2.23 -5.05
N ILE A 81 4.85 2.99 -5.20
CA ILE A 81 4.81 4.25 -5.94
C ILE A 81 4.33 5.32 -4.97
N PHE A 82 5.21 5.86 -4.14
CA PHE A 82 4.84 6.80 -3.09
C PHE A 82 4.97 8.28 -3.50
N GLU A 83 5.49 8.57 -4.69
CA GLU A 83 5.63 9.96 -5.15
C GLU A 83 4.24 10.61 -5.31
N PRO A 84 3.99 11.80 -4.72
CA PRO A 84 2.68 12.46 -4.76
C PRO A 84 2.13 12.63 -6.18
N ASP A 85 3.00 12.99 -7.12
CA ASP A 85 2.64 13.30 -8.51
C ASP A 85 2.36 12.06 -9.37
N ARG A 86 2.54 10.85 -8.82
CA ARG A 86 2.33 9.57 -9.50
C ARG A 86 1.04 8.86 -9.06
N ALA A 87 0.04 9.65 -8.65
CA ALA A 87 -1.27 9.16 -8.20
C ALA A 87 -1.97 8.31 -9.28
N GLU A 88 -1.91 8.72 -10.54
CA GLU A 88 -2.52 7.98 -11.64
C GLU A 88 -1.93 6.58 -11.78
N GLU A 89 -0.61 6.44 -11.67
CA GLU A 89 0.07 5.13 -11.77
C GLU A 89 -0.35 4.20 -10.63
N ARG A 90 -0.44 4.72 -9.39
CA ARG A 90 -0.97 3.97 -8.24
C ARG A 90 -2.40 3.50 -8.46
N LEU A 91 -3.27 4.41 -8.88
CA LEU A 91 -4.69 4.13 -9.06
C LEU A 91 -4.95 3.16 -10.20
N VAL A 92 -4.24 3.32 -11.33
CA VAL A 92 -4.30 2.39 -12.46
C VAL A 92 -3.85 1.00 -12.03
N TRP A 93 -2.72 0.86 -11.31
CA TRP A 93 -2.31 -0.44 -10.77
C TRP A 93 -3.42 -1.07 -9.93
N ALA A 94 -3.93 -0.33 -8.93
CA ALA A 94 -4.96 -0.85 -8.04
C ALA A 94 -6.22 -1.29 -8.81
N ARG A 95 -6.70 -0.48 -9.75
CA ARG A 95 -7.86 -0.79 -10.60
C ARG A 95 -7.61 -2.02 -11.48
N THR A 96 -6.45 -2.12 -12.12
CA THR A 96 -6.10 -3.27 -12.95
C THR A 96 -6.04 -4.56 -12.13
N ALA A 97 -5.49 -4.52 -10.91
CA ALA A 97 -5.48 -5.67 -10.02
C ALA A 97 -6.89 -6.09 -9.58
N MET A 98 -7.77 -5.12 -9.28
CA MET A 98 -9.17 -5.38 -8.96
C MET A 98 -9.92 -6.00 -10.16
N LEU A 99 -9.74 -5.45 -11.36
CA LEU A 99 -10.34 -5.96 -12.58
C LEU A 99 -9.85 -7.37 -12.91
N ALA A 100 -8.55 -7.63 -12.82
CA ALA A 100 -7.98 -8.96 -13.04
C ALA A 100 -8.59 -9.98 -12.09
N GLN A 101 -8.76 -9.63 -10.81
CA GLN A 101 -9.40 -10.50 -9.84
C GLN A 101 -10.89 -10.72 -10.14
N ALA A 102 -11.61 -9.68 -10.55
CA ALA A 102 -13.01 -9.77 -10.97
C ALA A 102 -13.19 -10.69 -12.18
N PHE A 103 -12.30 -10.61 -13.17
CA PHE A 103 -12.32 -11.47 -14.35
C PHE A 103 -11.91 -12.91 -14.05
N SER A 104 -11.00 -13.14 -13.09
CA SER A 104 -10.60 -14.48 -12.69
C SER A 104 -11.67 -15.18 -11.84
N TRP A 105 -12.58 -14.44 -11.21
CA TRP A 105 -13.55 -14.97 -10.27
C TRP A 105 -14.45 -16.08 -10.84
N PRO A 106 -15.07 -15.93 -12.04
CA PRO A 106 -15.87 -17.00 -12.63
C PRO A 106 -15.03 -18.22 -13.00
N LEU A 107 -13.79 -18.01 -13.46
CA LEU A 107 -12.89 -19.09 -13.87
C LEU A 107 -12.55 -19.99 -12.68
N GLN A 108 -12.11 -19.37 -11.58
CA GLN A 108 -11.81 -20.08 -10.34
C GLN A 108 -13.04 -20.80 -9.77
N ARG A 109 -14.22 -20.18 -9.85
CA ARG A 109 -15.45 -20.81 -9.39
C ARG A 109 -15.80 -22.06 -10.20
N ASN A 110 -15.62 -22.04 -11.52
CA ASN A 110 -15.86 -23.21 -12.35
C ASN A 110 -14.87 -24.33 -12.06
N ASP A 111 -13.57 -24.00 -11.90
CA ASP A 111 -12.55 -25.00 -11.55
C ASP A 111 -12.90 -25.71 -10.23
N TYR A 112 -13.37 -24.98 -9.21
CA TYR A 112 -13.83 -25.58 -7.95
C TYR A 112 -15.05 -26.49 -8.10
N ILE A 113 -16.01 -26.14 -8.98
CA ILE A 113 -17.21 -26.94 -9.22
C ILE A 113 -16.86 -28.22 -9.98
N ASP A 114 -15.96 -28.15 -10.95
CA ASP A 114 -15.54 -29.30 -11.75
C ASP A 114 -14.71 -30.29 -10.91
N ILE A 115 -13.80 -29.81 -10.05
CA ILE A 115 -13.08 -30.67 -9.08
C ILE A 115 -14.06 -31.39 -8.15
N MET A 116 -15.05 -30.68 -7.60
CA MET A 116 -16.07 -31.29 -6.72
C MET A 116 -16.94 -32.31 -7.44
N ARG A 117 -17.14 -32.19 -8.76
CA ARG A 117 -17.88 -33.19 -9.56
C ARG A 117 -17.04 -34.43 -9.84
N GLU A 118 -15.74 -34.28 -10.05
CA GLU A 118 -14.81 -35.41 -10.25
C GLU A 118 -14.63 -36.22 -8.96
N ASP A 119 -14.61 -35.59 -7.78
CA ASP A 119 -14.47 -36.27 -6.48
C ASP A 119 -15.75 -37.05 -6.04
N LEU A 120 -16.87 -36.84 -6.72
CA LEU A 120 -18.17 -37.47 -6.44
C LEU A 120 -18.45 -38.71 -7.31
N HIS A 121 -17.53 -39.07 -8.22
CA HIS A 121 -17.60 -40.24 -9.11
C HIS A 121 -16.47 -41.24 -8.84
#